data_AF-A0A3N1CZ93-F1
#
_entry.id   AF-A0A3N1CZ93-F1
#
_cell.length_a   1.000
_cell.length_b   1.000
_cell.length_c   1.000
_cell.angle_alpha   90.00
_cell.angle_beta   90.00
_cell.angle_gamma   90.00
#
_symmetry.space_group_name_H-M   'P 1'
#
loop_
_entity.id
_entity.type
_entity.pdbx_description
1 polymer ?
#
loop_
_entity_poly.entity_id
_entity_poly.type
_entity_poly.pdbx_seq_one_letter_code
_entity_poly.pdbx_strand_id
1 'polypeptide(L)' 'MQQQITLTLSIPETNLVLDALGQLPYAQVYELVDKVRRQAQGQIGLSPVAEETA' A
#
# COMPACT_ATOMS: atom_id res chain seq x y z
N MET A 1 4.60 -19.25 -10.98
CA MET A 1 5.02 -18.80 -9.63
C MET A 1 5.27 -17.30 -9.70
N GLN A 2 4.52 -16.46 -9.00
CA GLN A 2 4.81 -15.02 -8.90
C GLN A 2 5.63 -14.81 -7.63
N GLN A 3 6.83 -14.25 -7.76
CA GLN A 3 7.69 -13.93 -6.61
C GLN A 3 7.23 -12.63 -5.97
N GLN A 4 7.09 -12.64 -4.64
CA GLN A 4 6.74 -11.45 -3.86
C GLN A 4 8.01 -10.86 -3.25
N ILE A 5 8.12 -9.53 -3.26
CA ILE A 5 9.20 -8.79 -2.63
C ILE A 5 8.61 -7.73 -1.68
N THR A 6 9.38 -7.37 -0.67
CA THR A 6 9.06 -6.25 0.23
C THR A 6 9.92 -5.06 -0.17
N LEU A 7 9.29 -3.91 -0.40
CA LEU A 7 9.98 -2.65 -0.63
C LEU A 7 9.96 -1.84 0.68
N THR A 8 11.13 -1.33 1.07
CA THR A 8 11.27 -0.37 2.18
C THR A 8 11.43 1.00 1.55
N LEU A 9 10.37 1.80 1.58
CA LEU A 9 10.32 3.14 1.00
C LEU A 9 9.89 4.11 2.09
N SER A 10 10.35 5.36 2.01
CA SER A 10 9.78 6.44 2.81
C SER A 10 8.37 6.80 2.33
N ILE A 11 7.61 7.51 3.17
CA ILE A 11 6.29 8.05 2.80
C ILE A 11 6.32 8.89 1.50
N PRO A 12 7.25 9.85 1.30
CA PRO A 12 7.28 10.61 0.05
C PRO A 12 7.59 9.75 -1.18
N GLU A 13 8.47 8.75 -1.05
CA GLU A 13 8.75 7.81 -2.15
C GLU A 13 7.52 6.96 -2.48
N THR A 14 6.77 6.54 -1.46
CA THR A 14 5.51 5.78 -1.64
C THR A 14 4.46 6.65 -2.34
N ASN A 15 4.33 7.92 -1.95
CA ASN A 15 3.42 8.85 -2.62
C ASN A 15 3.80 9.06 -4.09
N LEU A 16 5.09 9.17 -4.41
CA LEU A 16 5.56 9.26 -5.79
C LEU A 16 5.19 8.03 -6.62
N VAL A 17 5.32 6.83 -6.03
CA VAL A 17 4.88 5.59 -6.68
C VAL A 17 3.37 5.61 -6.95
N LEU A 18 2.56 6.00 -5.95
CA LEU A 18 1.11 6.07 -6.10
C LEU A 18 0.68 7.12 -7.15
N ASP A 19 1.36 8.27 -7.21
CA ASP A 19 1.12 9.30 -8.23
C ASP A 19 1.43 8.78 -9.64
N ALA A 20 2.58 8.14 -9.82
CA ALA A 20 2.95 7.53 -11.11
C ALA A 20 1.95 6.45 -11.55
N LEU A 21 1.44 5.63 -10.62
CA LEU A 21 0.38 4.66 -10.90
C LEU A 21 -0.94 5.35 -11.29
N GLY A 22 -1.25 6.51 -10.70
CA GLY A 22 -2.45 7.29 -11.00
C GLY A 22 -2.49 7.84 -12.44
N GLN A 23 -1.35 7.89 -13.14
CA GLN A 23 -1.29 8.31 -14.55
C GLN A 23 -1.71 7.20 -15.52
N LEU A 24 -1.89 5.96 -15.05
CA LEU A 24 -2.32 4.81 -15.84
C LEU A 24 -3.84 4.60 -15.75
N PRO A 25 -4.46 3.85 -16.69
CA PRO A 25 -5.88 3.55 -16.63
C PRO A 25 -6.24 2.79 -15.35
N TYR A 26 -7.29 3.24 -14.65
CA TYR A 26 -7.73 2.67 -13.36
C TYR A 26 -7.84 1.14 -13.36
N ALA A 27 -8.41 0.57 -14.43
CA ALA A 27 -8.59 -0.88 -14.58
C ALA A 27 -7.29 -1.70 -14.49
N GLN A 28 -6.13 -1.08 -14.74
CA GLN A 28 -4.82 -1.74 -14.67
C GLN A 28 -4.17 -1.58 -13.29
N VAL A 29 -4.46 -0.50 -12.57
CA VAL A 29 -3.71 -0.12 -11.36
C VAL A 29 -4.47 -0.31 -10.06
N TYR A 30 -5.80 -0.45 -10.08
CA TYR A 30 -6.61 -0.49 -8.85
C TYR A 30 -6.15 -1.59 -7.87
N GLU A 31 -5.87 -2.80 -8.36
CA GLU A 31 -5.37 -3.90 -7.51
C GLU A 31 -3.95 -3.64 -6.99
N LEU A 32 -3.10 -3.00 -7.80
CA LEU A 32 -1.74 -2.69 -7.41
C LEU A 32 -1.71 -1.61 -6.33
N VAL A 33 -2.53 -0.57 -6.48
CA VAL A 33 -2.71 0.49 -5.49
C VAL A 33 -3.26 -0.08 -4.18
N ASP A 34 -4.25 -0.98 -4.21
CA ASP A 34 -4.76 -1.61 -2.99
C ASP A 34 -3.69 -2.47 -2.29
N LYS A 35 -2.88 -3.22 -3.05
CA LYS A 35 -1.73 -3.98 -2.51
C LYS A 35 -0.71 -3.08 -1.82
N VAL A 36 -0.29 -2.00 -2.47
CA VAL A 36 0.66 -1.03 -1.90
C VAL A 36 0.08 -0.41 -0.62
N ARG A 37 -1.21 -0.05 -0.62
CA ARG A 37 -1.87 0.51 0.56
C ARG A 37 -1.89 -0.45 1.74
N ARG A 38 -2.21 -1.73 1.52
CA ARG A 38 -2.18 -2.77 2.57
C ARG A 38 -0.78 -3.00 3.12
N GLN A 39 0.23 -3.02 2.25
CA GLN A 39 1.63 -3.14 2.68
C GLN A 39 2.03 -1.94 3.55
N ALA A 40 1.68 -0.72 3.14
CA ALA A 40 1.93 0.48 3.92
C ALA A 40 1.24 0.44 5.29
N GLN A 41 -0.04 0.06 5.35
CA GLN A 41 -0.77 -0.07 6.63
C GLN A 41 -0.10 -1.05 7.60
N GLY A 42 0.38 -2.19 7.09
CA GLY A 42 1.12 -3.16 7.91
C GLY A 42 2.50 -2.67 8.38
N GLN A 43 3.11 -1.73 7.67
CA GLN A 43 4.44 -1.17 8.00
C GLN A 43 4.36 0.05 8.92
N ILE A 44 3.30 0.86 8.81
CA ILE A 44 3.14 2.11 9.60
C ILE A 44 2.70 1.82 11.05
N GLY A 45 2.48 0.56 11.42
CA GLY A 45 2.10 0.21 12.78
C GLY A 45 0.74 0.77 13.18
N LEU A 46 -0.15 1.01 12.21
CA LEU A 46 -1.58 1.07 12.47
C LEU A 46 -2.03 -0.36 12.81
N SER A 47 -1.63 -0.83 13.99
CA SER A 47 -2.39 -1.87 14.67
C SER A 47 -3.83 -1.38 14.69
N PRO A 48 -4.82 -2.19 14.26
CA PRO A 48 -6.20 -1.85 14.54
C PRO A 48 -6.24 -1.57 16.04
N VAL A 49 -6.65 -0.35 16.40
CA VAL A 49 -6.95 -0.03 17.78
C VAL A 49 -7.89 -1.15 18.21
N ALA A 50 -7.42 -2.00 19.13
CA ALA A 50 -8.26 -2.95 19.83
C ALA A 50 -9.16 -2.12 20.75
N GLU A 51 -10.11 -1.43 20.14
CA GLU A 51 -11.19 -0.71 20.79
C GLU A 51 -12.49 -1.34 20.29
N GLU A 52 -12.73 -2.58 20.69
CA GLU A 52 -14.08 -3.10 20.91
C GLU A 52 -13.96 -4.40 21.71
N THR A 53 -14.10 -4.33 23.03
CA THR A 53 -15.06 -5.13 23.84
C THR A 53 -14.69 -5.16 25.33
N ALA A 54 -15.69 -4.79 26.14
CA ALA A 54 -15.89 -4.97 27.59
C ALA A 54 -15.21 -4.00 28.57
#